data_AF-A0A4U5VMR8-F1
#
_entry.id   AF-A0A4U5VMR8-F1
#
_cell.length_a   1.000
_cell.length_b   1.000
_cell.length_c   1.000
_cell.angle_alpha   90.00
_cell.angle_beta   90.00
_cell.angle_gamma   90.00
#
_symmetry.space_group_name_H-M   'P 1'
#
loop_
_entity.id
_entity.type
_entity.pdbx_description
1 polymer ?
#
loop_
_entity_poly.entity_id
_entity_poly.type
_entity_poly.pdbx_seq_one_letter_code
_entity_poly.pdbx_strand_id
1 'polypeptide(L)'
;MMPTWLNRRLIHEPSSSLALKFNFDKSAMTSKGAKETIVTRLGFKSSSSASKAEAELEKVRRENAHLRRKIDELAKRHIKPPDSDKSKLLERILSLETLRERNNQQLLVKEQELETLRQQLTARGGEVVASLQAQLEQRRKTAEQRDLMFQNLSQETENLKNQLVTVSTRCQTLETQVVALEKNQQWLTYDQQREAYVQSVLARTLEMEQQLAQAKQDHTKQEATSDVPEKDAQLKNHYDQLLSSAQKDLESQKEKVIRAQQELIEQREQTMNAQAELQSQKEQVARLQEEMSSLQRSYEDKCGELTSFLRKYKEKSNQLEEAKVQLQAERLSNRHDVSEERKVSFERADRMRAELESMDMRLEEERKRSAELLLQVNVLQKSLLSQNEEQRRIAALEQQIQLSAKDFENEKIDRQSMQHQLHKKQPNSRFSEPSSYNSLEFERLNINDPYGPTVSLQSHQPPGREFPGVPKVPGTLSHQPPQGAPGTH
;
A
#
# COMPACT_ATOMS: atom_id res chain seq x y z
N MET A 1 43.71 -2.08 -20.81
CA MET A 1 43.90 -3.55 -20.77
C MET A 1 42.60 -4.20 -20.30
N MET A 2 42.38 -5.46 -20.70
CA MET A 2 41.31 -6.41 -20.35
C MET A 2 40.21 -6.01 -19.34
N PRO A 3 38.93 -6.18 -19.72
CA PRO A 3 37.86 -6.65 -18.84
C PRO A 3 37.61 -8.17 -19.00
N THR A 4 37.55 -8.88 -17.88
CA THR A 4 36.93 -10.22 -17.72
C THR A 4 36.10 -10.15 -16.43
N TRP A 5 35.01 -10.89 -16.19
CA TRP A 5 34.52 -12.16 -16.76
C TRP A 5 33.03 -11.99 -17.17
N LEU A 6 32.54 -12.56 -18.27
CA LEU A 6 32.16 -13.98 -18.40
C LEU A 6 31.28 -14.53 -17.26
N ASN A 7 29.96 -14.57 -17.50
CA ASN A 7 29.15 -15.70 -17.04
C ASN A 7 28.22 -16.14 -18.18
N ARG A 8 27.93 -17.44 -18.25
CA ARG A 8 27.44 -18.14 -19.44
C ARG A 8 26.40 -19.18 -19.02
N ARG A 9 25.13 -18.96 -19.36
CA ARG A 9 24.09 -20.00 -19.23
C ARG A 9 23.15 -19.99 -20.42
N LEU A 10 23.15 -21.10 -21.15
CA LEU A 10 22.16 -21.42 -22.17
C LEU A 10 20.79 -21.59 -21.52
N ILE A 11 19.71 -21.35 -22.27
CA ILE A 11 18.69 -22.37 -22.55
C ILE A 11 18.00 -22.03 -23.88
N HIS A 12 17.50 -23.07 -24.54
CA HIS A 12 16.99 -23.11 -25.91
C HIS A 12 15.79 -22.18 -26.20
N GLU A 13 15.85 -21.48 -27.33
CA GLU A 13 14.68 -21.23 -28.20
C GLU A 13 14.18 -22.55 -28.80
N PRO A 14 12.90 -22.66 -29.19
CA PRO A 14 12.69 -22.95 -30.61
C PRO A 14 11.50 -22.20 -31.24
N SER A 15 11.79 -21.44 -32.29
CA SER A 15 10.79 -20.83 -33.15
C SER A 15 10.44 -21.70 -34.36
N SER A 16 9.17 -21.63 -34.78
CA SER A 16 8.66 -21.84 -36.14
C SER A 16 8.71 -23.24 -36.80
N SER A 17 7.50 -23.73 -37.08
CA SER A 17 7.04 -24.29 -38.38
C SER A 17 7.78 -25.45 -39.03
N LEU A 18 7.07 -26.58 -39.20
CA LEU A 18 7.12 -27.36 -40.44
C LEU A 18 5.77 -28.06 -40.67
N ALA A 19 5.18 -27.89 -41.85
CA ALA A 19 3.93 -28.55 -42.24
C ALA A 19 4.21 -29.74 -43.15
N LEU A 20 3.66 -30.91 -42.83
CA LEU A 20 3.68 -32.09 -43.69
C LEU A 20 2.26 -32.67 -43.85
N LYS A 21 1.68 -32.46 -45.04
CA LYS A 21 0.54 -33.25 -45.52
C LYS A 21 1.09 -34.55 -46.10
N PHE A 22 0.51 -35.68 -45.71
CA PHE A 22 0.66 -36.93 -46.45
C PHE A 22 -0.72 -37.56 -46.69
N ASN A 23 -1.16 -37.51 -47.94
CA ASN A 23 -2.16 -38.45 -48.44
C ASN A 23 -1.42 -39.70 -48.90
N PHE A 24 -1.94 -40.88 -48.60
CA PHE A 24 -1.63 -42.08 -49.39
C PHE A 24 -2.86 -42.99 -49.52
N ASP A 25 -2.78 -43.94 -50.44
CA ASP A 25 -3.91 -44.21 -51.32
C ASP A 25 -4.83 -45.37 -50.92
N LYS A 26 -6.00 -45.34 -51.55
CA LYS A 26 -7.08 -46.31 -51.45
C LYS A 26 -6.81 -47.47 -52.42
N SER A 27 -6.51 -48.66 -51.91
CA SER A 27 -6.55 -49.88 -52.72
C SER A 27 -7.18 -51.05 -51.97
N ALA A 28 -7.74 -51.98 -52.72
CA ALA A 28 -8.47 -53.14 -52.21
C ALA A 28 -7.77 -54.44 -52.62
N MET A 29 -8.03 -55.53 -51.89
CA MET A 29 -8.70 -56.72 -52.46
C MET A 29 -8.96 -57.78 -51.39
N THR A 30 -9.92 -58.64 -51.69
CA THR A 30 -10.23 -59.86 -50.95
C THR A 30 -9.13 -60.92 -51.10
N SER A 31 -8.88 -61.71 -50.05
CA SER A 31 -8.21 -63.01 -50.20
C SER A 31 -8.99 -64.11 -49.47
N LYS A 32 -9.49 -65.09 -50.23
CA LYS A 32 -9.93 -66.40 -49.73
C LYS A 32 -8.80 -67.40 -50.01
N GLY A 33 -8.35 -68.15 -49.02
CA GLY A 33 -7.39 -69.23 -49.24
C GLY A 33 -7.02 -70.02 -47.98
N ALA A 34 -6.48 -71.22 -48.20
CA ALA A 34 -5.89 -72.13 -47.20
C ALA A 34 -6.83 -72.80 -46.17
N LYS A 35 -7.72 -73.71 -46.62
CA LYS A 35 -8.28 -74.77 -45.75
C LYS A 35 -8.43 -76.16 -46.41
N GLU A 36 -7.60 -76.49 -47.41
CA GLU A 36 -7.61 -77.79 -48.09
C GLU A 36 -6.18 -78.36 -48.28
N THR A 37 -5.62 -79.06 -47.28
CA THR A 37 -4.34 -79.79 -47.46
C THR A 37 -4.08 -80.98 -46.50
N ILE A 38 -5.07 -81.51 -45.77
CA ILE A 38 -4.84 -82.62 -44.79
C ILE A 38 -5.91 -83.74 -44.81
N VAL A 39 -6.67 -83.95 -45.89
CA VAL A 39 -7.69 -85.05 -45.95
C VAL A 39 -7.69 -85.83 -47.28
N THR A 40 -6.52 -86.03 -47.89
CA THR A 40 -6.35 -86.77 -49.16
C THR A 40 -5.35 -87.94 -49.04
N ARG A 41 -5.38 -88.68 -47.92
CA ARG A 41 -4.50 -89.87 -47.75
C ARG A 41 -5.02 -91.08 -46.96
N LEU A 42 -6.30 -91.12 -46.59
CA LEU A 42 -6.92 -92.29 -45.95
C LEU A 42 -8.27 -92.60 -46.61
N GLY A 43 -8.24 -93.45 -47.63
CA GLY A 43 -9.45 -93.99 -48.25
C GLY A 43 -9.79 -95.36 -47.66
N PHE A 44 -11.00 -95.50 -47.11
CA PHE A 44 -11.64 -96.80 -46.88
C PHE A 44 -13.09 -96.76 -47.40
N LYS A 45 -13.57 -97.93 -47.83
CA LYS A 45 -14.80 -98.10 -48.61
C LYS A 45 -15.92 -98.74 -47.79
N SER A 46 -17.14 -98.67 -48.34
CA SER A 46 -18.23 -99.64 -48.15
C SER A 46 -18.99 -99.65 -46.81
N SER A 47 -20.17 -99.02 -46.85
CA SER A 47 -21.48 -99.65 -46.56
C SER A 47 -21.56 -100.82 -45.54
N SER A 48 -22.28 -100.60 -44.43
CA SER A 48 -23.24 -101.58 -43.85
C SER A 48 -23.96 -101.08 -42.58
N SER A 49 -23.54 -99.97 -41.98
CA SER A 49 -24.10 -99.45 -40.71
C SER A 49 -24.88 -98.12 -40.82
N ALA A 50 -25.25 -97.70 -42.03
CA ALA A 50 -25.82 -96.38 -42.32
C ALA A 50 -26.99 -96.00 -41.40
N SER A 51 -28.01 -96.86 -41.27
CA SER A 51 -29.19 -96.60 -40.41
C SER A 51 -28.85 -96.44 -38.93
N LYS A 52 -27.78 -97.06 -38.43
CA LYS A 52 -27.34 -96.93 -37.02
C LYS A 52 -26.54 -95.64 -36.80
N ALA A 53 -25.71 -95.25 -37.77
CA ALA A 53 -25.05 -93.94 -37.76
C ALA A 53 -26.07 -92.80 -37.92
N GLU A 54 -27.08 -92.99 -38.76
CA GLU A 54 -28.17 -92.04 -39.02
C GLU A 54 -29.12 -91.90 -37.81
N ALA A 55 -29.43 -92.99 -37.11
CA ALA A 55 -30.21 -92.94 -35.86
C ALA A 55 -29.46 -92.21 -34.72
N GLU A 56 -28.14 -92.39 -34.59
CA GLU A 56 -27.30 -91.61 -33.67
C GLU A 56 -27.17 -90.15 -34.14
N LEU A 57 -27.08 -89.89 -35.44
CA LEU A 57 -27.12 -88.52 -35.99
C LEU A 57 -28.45 -87.82 -35.65
N GLU A 58 -29.58 -88.53 -35.74
CA GLU A 58 -30.89 -87.99 -35.41
C GLU A 58 -31.11 -87.85 -33.90
N LYS A 59 -30.43 -88.67 -33.08
CA LYS A 59 -30.34 -88.48 -31.64
C LYS A 59 -29.52 -87.24 -31.29
N VAL A 60 -28.36 -87.06 -31.92
CA VAL A 60 -27.54 -85.84 -31.81
C VAL A 60 -28.29 -84.61 -32.31
N ARG A 61 -29.09 -84.68 -33.38
CA ARG A 61 -29.97 -83.57 -33.81
C ARG A 61 -31.02 -83.23 -32.74
N ARG A 62 -31.70 -84.22 -32.16
CA ARG A 62 -32.67 -84.02 -31.06
C ARG A 62 -32.01 -83.46 -29.80
N GLU A 63 -30.82 -83.91 -29.44
CA GLU A 63 -30.02 -83.39 -28.33
C GLU A 63 -29.54 -81.96 -28.61
N ASN A 64 -29.05 -81.65 -29.82
CA ASN A 64 -28.67 -80.28 -30.22
C ASN A 64 -29.88 -79.34 -30.22
N ALA A 65 -31.05 -79.80 -30.67
CA ALA A 65 -32.30 -79.05 -30.59
C ALA A 65 -32.82 -78.91 -29.15
N HIS A 66 -32.48 -79.81 -28.23
CA HIS A 66 -32.77 -79.67 -26.80
C HIS A 66 -31.80 -78.72 -26.09
N LEU A 67 -30.51 -78.78 -26.43
CA LEU A 67 -29.48 -77.84 -25.96
C LEU A 67 -29.76 -76.42 -26.46
N ARG A 68 -30.18 -76.25 -27.73
CA ARG A 68 -30.66 -74.96 -28.26
C ARG A 68 -31.84 -74.42 -27.47
N ARG A 69 -32.88 -75.24 -27.24
CA ARG A 69 -34.02 -74.84 -26.38
C ARG A 69 -33.58 -74.47 -24.96
N LYS A 70 -32.63 -75.18 -24.35
CA LYS A 70 -32.05 -74.83 -23.04
C LYS A 70 -31.24 -73.52 -23.08
N ILE A 71 -30.50 -73.25 -24.16
CA ILE A 71 -29.81 -71.98 -24.38
C ILE A 71 -30.84 -70.84 -24.55
N ASP A 72 -31.93 -71.07 -25.27
CA ASP A 72 -33.03 -70.10 -25.43
C ASP A 72 -33.77 -69.84 -24.11
N GLU A 73 -33.97 -70.87 -23.27
CA GLU A 73 -34.51 -70.72 -21.92
C GLU A 73 -33.54 -69.95 -20.99
N LEU A 74 -32.25 -70.23 -21.05
CA LEU A 74 -31.23 -69.52 -20.28
C LEU A 74 -31.10 -68.05 -20.74
N ALA A 75 -31.17 -67.79 -22.05
CA ALA A 75 -31.21 -66.45 -22.61
C ALA A 75 -32.46 -65.68 -22.14
N LYS A 76 -33.64 -66.32 -22.19
CA LYS A 76 -34.88 -65.72 -21.66
C LYS A 76 -34.85 -65.47 -20.15
N ARG A 77 -34.15 -66.30 -19.37
CA ARG A 77 -33.90 -66.05 -17.94
C ARG A 77 -32.90 -64.91 -17.69
N HIS A 78 -31.94 -64.70 -18.60
CA HIS A 78 -30.97 -63.60 -18.51
C HIS A 78 -31.53 -62.25 -18.98
N ILE A 79 -32.53 -62.25 -19.88
CA ILE A 79 -33.30 -61.05 -20.25
C ILE A 79 -34.47 -60.86 -19.26
N LYS A 80 -34.14 -60.69 -17.97
CA LYS A 80 -34.98 -59.83 -17.14
C LYS A 80 -34.78 -58.39 -17.63
N PRO A 81 -35.85 -57.59 -17.84
CA PRO A 81 -35.67 -56.14 -17.92
C PRO A 81 -34.98 -55.66 -16.63
N PRO A 82 -34.16 -54.60 -16.67
CA PRO A 82 -33.52 -54.09 -15.46
C PRO A 82 -34.61 -53.77 -14.44
N ASP A 83 -34.46 -54.28 -13.21
CA ASP A 83 -35.38 -53.97 -12.11
C ASP A 83 -35.58 -52.47 -12.01
N SER A 84 -36.80 -51.99 -11.74
CA SER A 84 -37.14 -50.58 -12.01
C SER A 84 -36.21 -49.61 -11.27
N ASP A 85 -35.78 -50.00 -10.07
CA ASP A 85 -34.86 -49.24 -9.22
C ASP A 85 -33.40 -49.33 -9.68
N LYS A 86 -33.01 -50.39 -10.42
CA LYS A 86 -31.73 -50.46 -11.12
C LYS A 86 -31.69 -49.49 -12.32
N SER A 87 -32.82 -49.29 -13.03
CA SER A 87 -32.90 -48.24 -14.07
C SER A 87 -32.76 -46.85 -13.46
N LYS A 88 -33.60 -46.54 -12.45
CA LYS A 88 -33.55 -45.27 -11.70
C LYS A 88 -32.15 -45.00 -11.13
N LEU A 89 -31.47 -46.02 -10.61
CA LEU A 89 -30.09 -45.90 -10.11
C LEU A 89 -29.10 -45.57 -11.22
N LEU A 90 -29.19 -46.19 -12.39
CA LEU A 90 -28.32 -45.87 -13.54
C LEU A 90 -28.60 -44.45 -14.07
N GLU A 91 -29.85 -44.03 -14.16
CA GLU A 91 -30.25 -42.65 -14.50
C GLU A 91 -29.74 -41.64 -13.45
N ARG A 92 -29.76 -42.01 -12.16
CA ARG A 92 -29.21 -41.20 -11.08
C ARG A 92 -27.68 -41.11 -11.14
N ILE A 93 -26.98 -42.19 -11.45
CA ILE A 93 -25.53 -42.21 -11.66
C ILE A 93 -25.17 -41.32 -12.87
N LEU A 94 -25.84 -41.48 -14.00
CA LEU A 94 -25.59 -40.69 -15.21
C LEU A 94 -25.84 -39.19 -14.98
N SER A 95 -26.92 -38.82 -14.29
CA SER A 95 -27.21 -37.41 -13.97
C SER A 95 -26.23 -36.81 -12.96
N LEU A 96 -25.75 -37.59 -11.99
CA LEU A 96 -24.70 -37.17 -11.05
C LEU A 96 -23.34 -37.03 -11.74
N GLU A 97 -22.95 -37.96 -12.61
CA GLU A 97 -21.69 -37.89 -13.35
C GLU A 97 -21.68 -36.70 -14.34
N THR A 98 -22.82 -36.45 -15.00
CA THR A 98 -22.97 -35.26 -15.87
C THR A 98 -22.91 -33.96 -15.07
N LEU A 99 -23.42 -33.93 -13.83
CA LEU A 99 -23.30 -32.77 -12.94
C LEU A 99 -21.87 -32.58 -12.43
N ARG A 100 -21.21 -33.67 -12.02
CA ARG A 100 -19.79 -33.70 -11.62
C ARG A 100 -18.90 -33.15 -12.74
N GLU A 101 -19.11 -33.60 -13.97
CA GLU A 101 -18.32 -33.16 -15.11
C GLU A 101 -18.54 -31.67 -15.45
N ARG A 102 -19.79 -31.17 -15.40
CA ARG A 102 -20.04 -29.73 -15.52
C ARG A 102 -19.38 -28.92 -14.40
N ASN A 103 -19.39 -29.43 -13.16
CA ASN A 103 -18.74 -28.76 -12.04
C ASN A 103 -17.21 -28.75 -12.21
N ASN A 104 -16.59 -29.84 -12.67
CA ASN A 104 -15.16 -29.89 -13.00
C ASN A 104 -14.80 -28.87 -14.10
N GLN A 105 -15.61 -28.79 -15.16
CA GLN A 105 -15.41 -27.82 -16.25
C GLN A 105 -15.53 -26.37 -15.75
N GLN A 106 -16.49 -26.07 -14.87
CA GLN A 106 -16.61 -24.76 -14.23
C GLN A 106 -15.43 -24.44 -13.30
N LEU A 107 -14.94 -25.42 -12.53
CA LEU A 107 -13.74 -25.25 -11.70
C LEU A 107 -12.51 -24.96 -12.56
N LEU A 108 -12.29 -25.70 -13.65
CA LEU A 108 -11.17 -25.47 -14.56
C LEU A 108 -11.20 -24.06 -15.20
N VAL A 109 -12.37 -23.57 -15.58
CA VAL A 109 -12.54 -22.19 -16.06
C VAL A 109 -12.23 -21.17 -14.95
N LYS A 110 -12.67 -21.43 -13.71
CA LYS A 110 -12.37 -20.55 -12.56
C LYS A 110 -10.90 -20.58 -12.14
N GLU A 111 -10.21 -21.70 -12.28
CA GLU A 111 -8.76 -21.80 -12.10
C GLU A 111 -8.00 -20.99 -13.15
N GLN A 112 -8.43 -21.04 -14.43
CA GLN A 112 -7.87 -20.21 -15.50
C GLN A 112 -8.13 -18.72 -15.26
N GLU A 113 -9.35 -18.32 -14.87
CA GLU A 113 -9.66 -16.94 -14.48
C GLU A 113 -8.73 -16.46 -13.35
N LEU A 114 -8.61 -17.22 -12.25
CA LEU A 114 -7.73 -16.90 -11.12
C LEU A 114 -6.26 -16.78 -11.55
N GLU A 115 -5.79 -17.62 -12.45
CA GLU A 115 -4.41 -17.58 -12.93
C GLU A 115 -4.15 -16.35 -13.83
N THR A 116 -5.09 -15.96 -14.70
CA THR A 116 -4.97 -14.69 -15.44
C THR A 116 -4.97 -13.47 -14.51
N LEU A 117 -5.76 -13.49 -13.42
CA LEU A 117 -5.77 -12.42 -12.41
C LEU A 117 -4.47 -12.35 -11.61
N ARG A 118 -3.86 -13.49 -11.25
CA ARG A 118 -2.52 -13.53 -10.64
C ARG A 118 -1.45 -12.96 -11.56
N GLN A 119 -1.48 -13.30 -12.85
CA GLN A 119 -0.54 -12.78 -13.84
C GLN A 119 -0.70 -11.27 -14.03
N GLN A 120 -1.93 -10.76 -14.14
CA GLN A 120 -2.21 -9.32 -14.19
C GLN A 120 -1.76 -8.57 -12.93
N LEU A 121 -2.01 -9.13 -11.74
CA LEU A 121 -1.56 -8.54 -10.47
C LEU A 121 -0.03 -8.52 -10.36
N THR A 122 0.64 -9.57 -10.83
CA THR A 122 2.11 -9.67 -10.86
C THR A 122 2.72 -8.69 -11.85
N ALA A 123 2.13 -8.54 -13.05
CA ALA A 123 2.56 -7.57 -14.05
C ALA A 123 2.42 -6.13 -13.53
N ARG A 124 1.23 -5.76 -13.03
CA ARG A 124 0.99 -4.42 -12.44
C ARG A 124 1.87 -4.15 -11.22
N GLY A 125 2.11 -5.16 -10.38
CA GLY A 125 3.07 -5.07 -9.27
C GLY A 125 4.49 -4.76 -9.76
N GLY A 126 4.94 -5.44 -10.81
CA GLY A 126 6.23 -5.17 -11.46
C GLY A 126 6.32 -3.77 -12.07
N GLU A 127 5.28 -3.31 -12.77
CA GLU A 127 5.18 -1.96 -13.33
C GLU A 127 5.27 -0.87 -12.24
N VAL A 128 4.53 -1.03 -11.14
CA VAL A 128 4.55 -0.10 -10.00
C VAL A 128 5.93 -0.09 -9.33
N VAL A 129 6.54 -1.25 -9.10
CA VAL A 129 7.89 -1.35 -8.52
C VAL A 129 8.93 -0.71 -9.44
N ALA A 130 8.89 -0.97 -10.74
CA ALA A 130 9.81 -0.36 -11.71
C ALA A 130 9.65 1.16 -11.80
N SER A 131 8.41 1.67 -11.78
CA SER A 131 8.09 3.09 -11.77
C SER A 131 8.61 3.79 -10.50
N LEU A 132 8.37 3.20 -9.32
CA LEU A 132 8.89 3.70 -8.05
C LEU A 132 10.42 3.67 -8.00
N GLN A 133 11.05 2.60 -8.51
CA GLN A 133 12.51 2.49 -8.59
C GLN A 133 13.12 3.55 -9.51
N ALA A 134 12.51 3.81 -10.67
CA ALA A 134 12.92 4.89 -11.57
C ALA A 134 12.73 6.27 -10.93
N GLN A 135 11.64 6.49 -10.18
CA GLN A 135 11.39 7.74 -9.47
C GLN A 135 12.39 7.98 -8.33
N LEU A 136 12.78 6.92 -7.59
CA LEU A 136 13.82 6.99 -6.56
C LEU A 136 15.20 7.30 -7.17
N GLU A 137 15.56 6.64 -8.26
CA GLU A 137 16.82 6.90 -8.98
C GLU A 137 16.88 8.32 -9.56
N GLN A 138 15.76 8.87 -10.04
CA GLN A 138 15.66 10.27 -10.47
C GLN A 138 15.76 11.25 -9.28
N ARG A 139 15.16 10.92 -8.12
CA ARG A 139 15.32 11.69 -6.88
C ARG A 139 16.76 11.64 -6.34
N ARG A 140 17.48 10.53 -6.54
CA ARG A 140 18.90 10.38 -6.19
C ARG A 140 19.76 11.31 -7.06
N LYS A 141 19.65 11.22 -8.38
CA LYS A 141 20.39 12.09 -9.33
C LYS A 141 20.13 13.58 -9.10
N THR A 142 18.89 13.95 -8.79
CA THR A 142 18.52 15.35 -8.47
C THR A 142 18.86 15.77 -7.03
N ALA A 143 19.30 14.86 -6.16
CA ALA A 143 20.02 15.21 -4.93
C ALA A 143 21.50 15.44 -5.23
N GLU A 144 22.17 14.48 -5.88
CA GLU A 144 23.59 14.54 -6.25
C GLU A 144 23.93 15.82 -7.05
N GLN A 145 23.07 16.24 -7.98
CA GLN A 145 23.20 17.52 -8.70
C GLN A 145 23.10 18.76 -7.81
N ARG A 146 22.23 18.75 -6.79
CA ARG A 146 22.11 19.87 -5.83
C ARG A 146 23.29 19.90 -4.88
N ASP A 147 23.77 18.74 -4.44
CA ASP A 147 24.93 18.64 -3.54
C ASP A 147 26.20 19.15 -4.24
N LEU A 148 26.37 18.88 -5.54
CA LEU A 148 27.42 19.47 -6.37
C LEU A 148 27.29 20.99 -6.50
N MET A 149 26.06 21.51 -6.69
CA MET A 149 25.82 22.97 -6.70
C MET A 149 26.15 23.62 -5.35
N PHE A 150 25.80 22.97 -4.22
CA PHE A 150 26.16 23.45 -2.88
C PHE A 150 27.68 23.44 -2.64
N GLN A 151 28.39 22.42 -3.13
CA GLN A 151 29.86 22.38 -3.05
C GLN A 151 30.50 23.53 -3.83
N ASN A 152 30.04 23.79 -5.06
CA ASN A 152 30.55 24.91 -5.88
C ASN A 152 30.27 26.26 -5.22
N LEU A 153 29.03 26.51 -4.78
CA LEU A 153 28.65 27.76 -4.10
C LEU A 153 29.41 27.96 -2.77
N SER A 154 29.69 26.88 -2.04
CA SER A 154 30.52 26.92 -0.82
C SER A 154 31.97 27.31 -1.13
N GLN A 155 32.55 26.75 -2.19
CA GLN A 155 33.90 27.09 -2.64
C GLN A 155 33.97 28.55 -3.16
N GLU A 156 32.98 29.02 -3.90
CA GLU A 156 32.88 30.42 -4.33
C GLU A 156 32.73 31.38 -3.14
N THR A 157 31.94 31.00 -2.12
CA THR A 157 31.79 31.78 -0.88
C THR A 157 33.11 31.90 -0.12
N GLU A 158 33.86 30.80 0.03
CA GLU A 158 35.17 30.82 0.70
C GLU A 158 36.22 31.58 -0.14
N ASN A 159 36.17 31.49 -1.47
CA ASN A 159 37.01 32.29 -2.36
C ASN A 159 36.73 33.80 -2.20
N LEU A 160 35.46 34.22 -2.18
CA LEU A 160 35.05 35.60 -1.96
C LEU A 160 35.44 36.11 -0.56
N LYS A 161 35.34 35.27 0.47
CA LYS A 161 35.80 35.56 1.83
C LYS A 161 37.32 35.79 1.88
N ASN A 162 38.11 34.99 1.20
CA ASN A 162 39.57 35.17 1.09
C ASN A 162 39.94 36.45 0.31
N GLN A 163 39.18 36.79 -0.74
CA GLN A 163 39.32 38.07 -1.44
C GLN A 163 38.96 39.26 -0.53
N LEU A 164 37.88 39.18 0.25
CA LEU A 164 37.48 40.21 1.20
C LEU A 164 38.55 40.46 2.28
N VAL A 165 39.15 39.41 2.84
CA VAL A 165 40.29 39.53 3.77
C VAL A 165 41.47 40.24 3.10
N THR A 166 41.78 39.89 1.84
CA THR A 166 42.86 40.51 1.07
C THR A 166 42.61 41.99 0.77
N VAL A 167 41.37 42.37 0.46
CA VAL A 167 40.98 43.77 0.27
C VAL A 167 41.04 44.54 1.59
N SER A 168 40.55 43.94 2.68
CA SER A 168 40.54 44.56 4.02
C SER A 168 41.94 44.86 4.55
N THR A 169 42.90 43.96 4.40
CA THR A 169 44.31 44.23 4.77
C THR A 169 44.94 45.29 3.86
N ARG A 170 44.56 45.37 2.58
CA ARG A 170 45.01 46.46 1.69
C ARG A 170 44.45 47.80 2.13
N CYS A 171 43.18 47.89 2.54
CA CYS A 171 42.58 49.10 3.09
C CYS A 171 43.28 49.57 4.36
N GLN A 172 43.49 48.70 5.35
CA GLN A 172 44.23 49.02 6.57
C GLN A 172 45.67 49.51 6.29
N THR A 173 46.32 48.95 5.27
CA THR A 173 47.65 49.39 4.82
C THR A 173 47.60 50.81 4.24
N LEU A 174 46.59 51.12 3.43
CA LEU A 174 46.38 52.45 2.85
C LEU A 174 45.98 53.50 3.90
N GLU A 175 45.10 53.16 4.84
CA GLU A 175 44.75 54.00 5.99
C GLU A 175 46.00 54.38 6.80
N THR A 176 46.88 53.39 7.05
CA THR A 176 48.17 53.62 7.74
C THR A 176 49.10 54.55 6.94
N GLN A 177 49.11 54.44 5.61
CA GLN A 177 49.88 55.34 4.74
C GLN A 177 49.31 56.75 4.73
N VAL A 178 47.98 56.94 4.72
CA VAL A 178 47.33 58.25 4.81
C VAL A 178 47.71 58.95 6.12
N VAL A 179 47.62 58.26 7.27
CA VAL A 179 48.03 58.81 8.58
C VAL A 179 49.53 59.18 8.62
N ALA A 180 50.38 58.47 7.87
CA ALA A 180 51.80 58.84 7.73
C ALA A 180 51.98 60.09 6.85
N LEU A 181 51.23 60.22 5.75
CA LEU A 181 51.23 61.40 4.88
C LEU A 181 50.70 62.64 5.60
N GLU A 182 49.63 62.53 6.39
CA GLU A 182 49.10 63.61 7.23
C GLU A 182 50.15 64.14 8.23
N LYS A 183 50.92 63.24 8.86
CA LYS A 183 52.01 63.63 9.76
C LYS A 183 53.17 64.30 9.01
N ASN A 184 53.51 63.83 7.81
CA ASN A 184 54.51 64.49 6.96
C ASN A 184 54.05 65.89 6.52
N GLN A 185 52.76 66.07 6.22
CA GLN A 185 52.15 67.37 5.92
C GLN A 185 52.28 68.32 7.13
N GLN A 186 51.98 67.84 8.34
CA GLN A 186 52.13 68.61 9.58
C GLN A 186 53.58 69.03 9.84
N TRP A 187 54.54 68.12 9.64
CA TRP A 187 55.97 68.44 9.75
C TRP A 187 56.39 69.50 8.73
N LEU A 188 55.94 69.42 7.48
CA LEU A 188 56.24 70.42 6.45
C LEU A 188 55.69 71.81 6.81
N THR A 189 54.46 71.89 7.33
CA THR A 189 53.89 73.16 7.80
C THR A 189 54.64 73.74 9.01
N TYR A 190 55.09 72.89 9.93
CA TYR A 190 55.96 73.32 11.04
C TYR A 190 57.32 73.83 10.55
N ASP A 191 57.91 73.17 9.55
CA ASP A 191 59.18 73.57 8.93
C ASP A 191 59.07 74.96 8.30
N GLN A 192 58.03 75.18 7.49
CA GLN A 192 57.70 76.48 6.87
C GLN A 192 57.48 77.60 7.90
N GLN A 193 56.80 77.31 9.03
CA GLN A 193 56.63 78.28 10.11
C GLN A 193 57.97 78.64 10.79
N ARG A 194 58.86 77.65 10.99
CA ARG A 194 60.21 77.89 11.52
C ARG A 194 61.03 78.75 10.55
N GLU A 195 60.99 78.46 9.25
CA GLU A 195 61.69 79.27 8.25
C GLU A 195 61.18 80.71 8.19
N ALA A 196 59.86 80.91 8.16
CA ALA A 196 59.25 82.25 8.19
C ALA A 196 59.64 83.03 9.45
N TYR A 197 59.68 82.38 10.62
CA TYR A 197 60.18 82.97 11.85
C TYR A 197 61.65 83.40 11.72
N VAL A 198 62.54 82.52 11.24
CA VAL A 198 63.97 82.84 11.04
C VAL A 198 64.15 84.00 10.05
N GLN A 199 63.41 84.02 8.95
CA GLN A 199 63.42 85.14 8.00
C GLN A 199 62.98 86.45 8.65
N SER A 200 61.95 86.43 9.51
CA SER A 200 61.50 87.62 10.24
C SER A 200 62.55 88.16 11.23
N VAL A 201 63.30 87.28 11.89
CA VAL A 201 64.39 87.64 12.81
C VAL A 201 65.59 88.23 12.03
N LEU A 202 65.92 87.66 10.87
CA LEU A 202 66.95 88.20 9.99
C LEU A 202 66.57 89.60 9.46
N ALA A 203 65.34 89.76 8.96
CA ALA A 203 64.84 91.07 8.50
C ALA A 203 64.86 92.12 9.61
N ARG A 204 64.44 91.77 10.83
CA ARG A 204 64.49 92.66 12.00
C ARG A 204 65.92 93.02 12.42
N THR A 205 66.87 92.10 12.24
CA THR A 205 68.29 92.36 12.51
C THR A 205 68.87 93.36 11.49
N LEU A 206 68.58 93.16 10.20
CA LEU A 206 69.01 94.07 9.12
C LEU A 206 68.38 95.48 9.27
N GLU A 207 67.12 95.57 9.69
CA GLU A 207 66.45 96.85 10.01
C GLU A 207 67.21 97.60 11.12
N MET A 208 67.59 96.91 12.20
CA MET A 208 68.36 97.46 13.32
C MET A 208 69.78 97.89 12.89
N GLU A 209 70.44 97.09 12.04
CA GLU A 209 71.76 97.43 11.48
C GLU A 209 71.69 98.67 10.56
N GLN A 210 70.63 98.81 9.76
CA GLN A 210 70.41 99.98 8.91
C GLN A 210 70.14 101.24 9.74
N GLN A 211 69.35 101.15 10.81
CA GLN A 211 69.14 102.27 11.74
C GLN A 211 70.46 102.68 12.43
N LEU A 212 71.31 101.71 12.81
CA LEU A 212 72.67 101.95 13.32
C LEU A 212 73.62 102.55 12.28
N ALA A 213 73.45 102.26 11.00
CA ALA A 213 74.22 102.88 9.92
C ALA A 213 73.77 104.33 9.66
N GLN A 214 72.46 104.59 9.68
CA GLN A 214 71.90 105.92 9.50
C GLN A 214 72.32 106.86 10.64
N ALA A 215 72.21 106.42 11.90
CA ALA A 215 72.65 107.20 13.06
C ALA A 215 74.15 107.56 13.04
N LYS A 216 74.99 106.78 12.36
CA LYS A 216 76.41 107.12 12.12
C LYS A 216 76.60 108.12 10.98
N GLN A 217 75.72 108.09 9.98
CA GLN A 217 75.74 109.03 8.85
C GLN A 217 75.20 110.41 9.24
N ASP A 218 74.21 110.47 10.13
CA ASP A 218 73.62 111.72 10.63
C ASP A 218 74.58 112.53 11.53
N HIS A 219 75.69 111.91 11.98
CA HIS A 219 76.83 112.61 12.59
C HIS A 219 77.88 113.11 11.58
N THR A 220 77.71 112.87 10.28
CA THR A 220 78.77 113.06 9.26
C THR A 220 78.28 113.77 7.99
N LYS A 221 77.78 115.01 8.12
CA LYS A 221 77.77 116.06 7.06
C LYS A 221 77.32 117.44 7.57
N GLN A 222 78.28 118.35 7.70
CA GLN A 222 78.08 119.79 7.46
C GLN A 222 78.86 120.18 6.18
N GLU A 223 78.59 121.37 5.64
CA GLU A 223 79.29 122.00 4.50
C GLU A 223 79.06 121.35 3.11
N ALA A 224 78.95 122.08 1.98
CA ALA A 224 78.75 123.52 1.76
C ALA A 224 78.11 123.79 0.36
N THR A 225 77.92 125.07 0.02
CA THR A 225 77.04 125.61 -1.04
C THR A 225 77.70 126.01 -2.38
N SER A 226 76.86 126.28 -3.40
CA SER A 226 76.98 127.37 -4.41
C SER A 226 77.58 127.09 -5.83
N ASP A 227 76.69 127.24 -6.83
CA ASP A 227 76.78 127.95 -8.14
C ASP A 227 77.90 127.74 -9.20
N VAL A 228 77.51 127.17 -10.36
CA VAL A 228 77.24 127.84 -11.68
C VAL A 228 78.11 129.07 -12.05
N PRO A 229 78.66 129.27 -13.29
CA PRO A 229 78.21 128.78 -14.63
C PRO A 229 79.31 128.33 -15.67
N GLU A 230 78.87 128.08 -16.92
CA GLU A 230 79.53 128.42 -18.22
C GLU A 230 80.60 127.48 -18.86
N LYS A 231 80.20 126.74 -19.94
CA LYS A 231 80.85 126.71 -21.29
C LYS A 231 80.24 125.68 -22.28
N ASP A 232 80.03 126.07 -23.55
CA ASP A 232 79.35 125.24 -24.56
C ASP A 232 80.07 123.91 -24.93
N ALA A 233 81.39 123.86 -24.80
CA ALA A 233 82.15 122.62 -24.98
C ALA A 233 81.87 121.58 -23.88
N GLN A 234 81.53 122.03 -22.67
CA GLN A 234 81.03 121.16 -21.60
C GLN A 234 79.58 120.77 -21.86
N LEU A 235 78.75 121.70 -22.34
CA LEU A 235 77.35 121.45 -22.69
C LEU A 235 77.21 120.34 -23.75
N LYS A 236 78.07 120.32 -24.78
CA LYS A 236 78.08 119.24 -25.76
C LYS A 236 78.48 117.89 -25.14
N ASN A 237 79.59 117.83 -24.39
CA ASN A 237 79.99 116.60 -23.70
C ASN A 237 78.93 116.10 -22.73
N HIS A 238 78.23 117.01 -22.04
CA HIS A 238 77.10 116.69 -21.16
C HIS A 238 75.93 116.07 -21.94
N TYR A 239 75.56 116.61 -23.11
CA TYR A 239 74.53 115.99 -23.95
C TYR A 239 74.97 114.64 -24.55
N ASP A 240 76.21 114.51 -25.01
CA ASP A 240 76.76 113.25 -25.53
C ASP A 240 76.83 112.17 -24.41
N GLN A 241 77.18 112.56 -23.18
CA GLN A 241 77.19 111.69 -22.00
C GLN A 241 75.76 111.33 -21.53
N LEU A 242 74.81 112.27 -21.60
CA LEU A 242 73.39 112.04 -21.30
C LEU A 242 72.75 111.07 -22.31
N LEU A 243 73.09 111.22 -23.60
CA LEU A 243 72.71 110.28 -24.67
C LEU A 243 73.31 108.88 -24.42
N SER A 244 74.59 108.81 -24.05
CA SER A 244 75.24 107.54 -23.71
C SER A 244 74.61 106.85 -22.49
N SER A 245 74.24 107.60 -21.45
CA SER A 245 73.46 107.08 -20.32
C SER A 245 72.11 106.55 -20.80
N ALA A 246 71.31 107.40 -21.46
CA ALA A 246 69.97 107.05 -21.90
C ALA A 246 69.95 105.83 -22.86
N GLN A 247 70.97 105.66 -23.70
CA GLN A 247 71.13 104.47 -24.53
C GLN A 247 71.44 103.23 -23.70
N LYS A 248 72.39 103.31 -22.76
CA LYS A 248 72.73 102.20 -21.85
C LYS A 248 71.55 101.81 -20.95
N ASP A 249 70.77 102.80 -20.51
CA ASP A 249 69.55 102.60 -19.75
C ASP A 249 68.47 101.93 -20.61
N LEU A 250 68.28 102.36 -21.86
CA LEU A 250 67.38 101.70 -22.83
C LEU A 250 67.80 100.25 -23.11
N GLU A 251 69.10 99.96 -23.21
CA GLU A 251 69.63 98.61 -23.38
C GLU A 251 69.42 97.75 -22.12
N SER A 252 69.65 98.30 -20.93
CA SER A 252 69.29 97.66 -19.64
C SER A 252 67.79 97.35 -19.54
N GLN A 253 66.92 98.24 -20.01
CA GLN A 253 65.47 98.01 -20.03
C GLN A 253 65.05 96.96 -21.07
N LYS A 254 65.68 96.93 -22.25
CA LYS A 254 65.46 95.86 -23.25
C LYS A 254 65.79 94.49 -22.67
N GLU A 255 66.92 94.34 -21.98
CA GLU A 255 67.24 93.06 -21.32
C GLU A 255 66.23 92.68 -20.24
N LYS A 256 65.78 93.64 -19.42
CA LYS A 256 64.76 93.41 -18.38
C LYS A 256 63.44 92.93 -19.00
N VAL A 257 63.02 93.52 -20.13
CA VAL A 257 61.84 93.08 -20.88
C VAL A 257 62.03 91.68 -21.45
N ILE A 258 63.21 91.34 -21.98
CA ILE A 258 63.50 89.99 -22.49
C ILE A 258 63.42 88.94 -21.37
N ARG A 259 64.07 89.21 -20.22
CA ARG A 259 64.00 88.32 -19.03
C ARG A 259 62.57 88.14 -18.54
N ALA A 260 61.81 89.22 -18.37
CA ALA A 260 60.40 89.17 -17.97
C ALA A 260 59.51 88.46 -19.01
N GLN A 261 59.83 88.51 -20.30
CA GLN A 261 59.12 87.73 -21.32
C GLN A 261 59.44 86.23 -21.23
N GLN A 262 60.68 85.86 -20.94
CA GLN A 262 61.08 84.46 -20.73
C GLN A 262 60.41 83.88 -19.48
N GLU A 263 60.47 84.59 -18.35
CA GLU A 263 59.77 84.25 -17.10
C GLU A 263 58.26 84.08 -17.31
N LEU A 264 57.63 84.96 -18.11
CA LEU A 264 56.19 84.85 -18.45
C LEU A 264 55.87 83.63 -19.32
N ILE A 265 56.77 83.22 -20.22
CA ILE A 265 56.61 82.02 -21.04
C ILE A 265 56.75 80.76 -20.18
N GLU A 266 57.76 80.71 -19.32
CA GLU A 266 57.99 79.60 -18.38
C GLU A 266 56.82 79.42 -17.42
N GLN A 267 56.27 80.51 -16.84
CA GLN A 267 55.07 80.42 -16.01
C GLN A 267 53.82 79.97 -16.79
N ARG A 268 53.68 80.36 -18.06
CA ARG A 268 52.58 79.87 -18.92
C ARG A 268 52.68 78.38 -19.19
N GLU A 269 53.88 77.87 -19.47
CA GLU A 269 54.10 76.44 -19.65
C GLU A 269 53.86 75.64 -18.36
N GLN A 270 54.37 76.13 -17.22
CA GLN A 270 54.12 75.52 -15.90
C GLN A 270 52.63 75.46 -15.55
N THR A 271 51.88 76.55 -15.78
CA THR A 271 50.43 76.57 -15.51
C THR A 271 49.65 75.66 -16.47
N MET A 272 50.05 75.55 -17.74
CA MET A 272 49.45 74.61 -18.68
C MET A 272 49.72 73.15 -18.29
N ASN A 273 50.93 72.82 -17.85
CA ASN A 273 51.30 71.48 -17.39
C ASN A 273 50.53 71.09 -16.11
N ALA A 274 50.45 71.99 -15.12
CA ALA A 274 49.66 71.78 -13.92
C ALA A 274 48.15 71.64 -14.22
N GLN A 275 47.63 72.36 -15.21
CA GLN A 275 46.24 72.23 -15.66
C GLN A 275 45.99 70.87 -16.34
N ALA A 276 46.94 70.35 -17.13
CA ALA A 276 46.85 69.02 -17.74
C ALA A 276 46.88 67.91 -16.68
N GLU A 277 47.78 68.01 -15.69
CA GLU A 277 47.85 67.06 -14.58
C GLU A 277 46.55 67.04 -13.74
N LEU A 278 46.00 68.22 -13.43
CA LEU A 278 44.72 68.34 -12.73
C LEU A 278 43.55 67.68 -13.49
N GLN A 279 43.55 67.69 -14.82
CA GLN A 279 42.54 66.98 -15.61
C GLN A 279 42.75 65.47 -15.58
N SER A 280 44.00 64.99 -15.68
CA SER A 280 44.34 63.56 -15.52
C SER A 280 43.90 63.01 -14.15
N GLN A 281 44.16 63.76 -13.07
CA GLN A 281 43.71 63.43 -11.72
C GLN A 281 42.16 63.39 -11.61
N LYS A 282 41.45 64.34 -12.22
CA LYS A 282 39.98 64.34 -12.25
C LYS A 282 39.41 63.14 -12.99
N GLU A 283 39.97 62.75 -14.13
CA GLU A 283 39.56 61.53 -14.81
C GLU A 283 39.82 60.28 -13.96
N GLN A 284 40.95 60.23 -13.23
CA GLN A 284 41.25 59.12 -12.33
C GLN A 284 40.24 59.03 -11.18
N VAL A 285 39.86 60.16 -10.58
CA VAL A 285 38.79 60.22 -9.57
C VAL A 285 37.44 59.77 -10.15
N ALA A 286 37.09 60.20 -11.37
CA ALA A 286 35.86 59.78 -12.04
C ALA A 286 35.84 58.25 -12.30
N ARG A 287 36.95 57.68 -12.79
CA ARG A 287 37.11 56.23 -12.98
C ARG A 287 36.92 55.47 -11.65
N LEU A 288 37.55 55.93 -10.57
CA LEU A 288 37.41 55.32 -9.24
C LEU A 288 35.99 55.45 -8.66
N GLN A 289 35.29 56.56 -8.93
CA GLN A 289 33.88 56.74 -8.53
C GLN A 289 32.96 55.77 -9.28
N GLU A 290 33.19 55.52 -10.57
CA GLU A 290 32.44 54.53 -11.35
C GLU A 290 32.74 53.10 -10.87
N GLU A 291 34.01 52.77 -10.60
CA GLU A 291 34.42 51.48 -10.01
C GLU A 291 33.71 51.22 -8.67
N MET A 292 33.76 52.17 -7.73
CA MET A 292 33.03 52.07 -6.45
C MET A 292 31.52 51.90 -6.65
N SER A 293 30.93 52.67 -7.57
CA SER A 293 29.50 52.58 -7.89
C SER A 293 29.11 51.24 -8.52
N SER A 294 30.03 50.59 -9.24
CA SER A 294 29.84 49.24 -9.80
C SER A 294 29.95 48.16 -8.73
N LEU A 295 30.90 48.30 -7.80
CA LEU A 295 31.11 47.37 -6.71
C LEU A 295 29.96 47.42 -5.70
N GLN A 296 29.45 48.61 -5.39
CA GLN A 296 28.25 48.80 -4.56
C GLN A 296 27.04 48.07 -5.16
N ARG A 297 26.75 48.27 -6.45
CA ARG A 297 25.65 47.56 -7.13
C ARG A 297 25.83 46.04 -7.06
N SER A 298 27.03 45.52 -7.33
CA SER A 298 27.31 44.08 -7.20
C SER A 298 27.13 43.55 -5.77
N TYR A 299 27.38 44.36 -4.75
CA TYR A 299 27.11 44.00 -3.35
C TYR A 299 25.60 43.99 -3.06
N GLU A 300 24.87 45.02 -3.49
CA GLU A 300 23.41 45.12 -3.35
C GLU A 300 22.68 43.95 -4.05
N ASP A 301 23.09 43.59 -5.26
CA ASP A 301 22.60 42.42 -6.00
C ASP A 301 22.80 41.13 -5.21
N LYS A 302 24.02 40.88 -4.69
CA LYS A 302 24.35 39.70 -3.86
C LYS A 302 23.55 39.65 -2.57
N CYS A 303 23.31 40.79 -1.92
CA CYS A 303 22.42 40.87 -0.75
C CYS A 303 20.96 40.53 -1.13
N GLY A 304 20.49 40.96 -2.30
CA GLY A 304 19.19 40.58 -2.85
C GLY A 304 19.07 39.08 -3.12
N GLU A 305 20.08 38.48 -3.77
CA GLU A 305 20.16 37.04 -4.02
C GLU A 305 20.13 36.22 -2.72
N LEU A 306 20.98 36.56 -1.75
CA LEU A 306 21.07 35.90 -0.45
C LEU A 306 19.75 36.00 0.32
N THR A 307 19.08 37.16 0.27
CA THR A 307 17.73 37.35 0.82
C THR A 307 16.69 36.48 0.12
N SER A 308 16.82 36.28 -1.20
CA SER A 308 15.97 35.35 -1.95
C SER A 308 16.19 33.89 -1.54
N PHE A 309 17.46 33.48 -1.31
CA PHE A 309 17.80 32.13 -0.86
C PHE A 309 17.29 31.87 0.56
N LEU A 310 17.46 32.82 1.48
CA LEU A 310 16.94 32.71 2.84
C LEU A 310 15.40 32.57 2.86
N ARG A 311 14.69 33.32 1.99
CA ARG A 311 13.24 33.18 1.81
C ARG A 311 12.85 31.80 1.27
N LYS A 312 13.53 31.31 0.22
CA LYS A 312 13.32 29.97 -0.36
C LYS A 312 13.60 28.85 0.65
N TYR A 313 14.62 29.00 1.49
CA TYR A 313 14.96 28.04 2.54
C TYR A 313 13.88 28.00 3.63
N LYS A 314 13.45 29.17 4.14
CA LYS A 314 12.37 29.26 5.13
C LYS A 314 11.07 28.63 4.60
N GLU A 315 10.72 28.94 3.35
CA GLU A 315 9.56 28.34 2.68
C GLU A 315 9.66 26.81 2.59
N LYS A 316 10.83 26.25 2.26
CA LYS A 316 11.04 24.80 2.25
C LYS A 316 11.05 24.18 3.65
N SER A 317 11.44 24.92 4.69
CA SER A 317 11.31 24.49 6.09
C SER A 317 9.84 24.42 6.52
N ASN A 318 9.02 25.40 6.13
CA ASN A 318 7.58 25.40 6.41
C ASN A 318 6.89 24.20 5.74
N GLN A 319 7.11 24.02 4.43
CA GLN A 319 6.54 22.91 3.65
C GLN A 319 6.96 21.53 4.18
N LEU A 320 8.17 21.41 4.74
CA LEU A 320 8.63 20.19 5.40
C LEU A 320 7.88 19.93 6.72
N GLU A 321 7.60 20.97 7.52
CA GLU A 321 6.87 20.82 8.79
C GLU A 321 5.39 20.52 8.56
N GLU A 322 4.75 21.19 7.60
CA GLU A 322 3.38 20.90 7.15
C GLU A 322 3.24 19.44 6.71
N ALA A 323 4.19 18.92 5.93
CA ALA A 323 4.21 17.52 5.50
C ALA A 323 4.39 16.53 6.67
N LYS A 324 5.17 16.87 7.71
CA LYS A 324 5.25 16.04 8.94
C LYS A 324 3.91 16.02 9.69
N VAL A 325 3.28 17.18 9.85
CA VAL A 325 2.00 17.30 10.56
C VAL A 325 0.90 16.53 9.83
N GLN A 326 0.83 16.65 8.49
CA GLN A 326 -0.09 15.87 7.65
C GLN A 326 0.15 14.36 7.82
N LEU A 327 1.40 13.90 7.69
CA LEU A 327 1.75 12.49 7.86
C LEU A 327 1.46 11.97 9.27
N GLN A 328 1.61 12.79 10.31
CA GLN A 328 1.27 12.44 11.69
C GLN A 328 -0.25 12.34 11.89
N ALA A 329 -1.03 13.25 11.29
CA ALA A 329 -2.49 13.21 11.31
C ALA A 329 -3.03 11.99 10.55
N GLU A 330 -2.51 11.70 9.36
CA GLU A 330 -2.85 10.50 8.58
C GLU A 330 -2.53 9.21 9.36
N ARG A 331 -1.36 9.13 9.99
CA ARG A 331 -0.98 8.03 10.90
C ARG A 331 -1.87 7.93 12.14
N LEU A 332 -2.58 8.98 12.54
CA LEU A 332 -3.56 8.93 13.62
C LEU A 332 -4.92 8.45 13.10
N SER A 333 -5.40 8.97 11.96
CA SER A 333 -6.62 8.49 11.29
C SER A 333 -6.52 7.00 10.99
N ASN A 334 -5.50 6.56 10.24
CA ASN A 334 -5.35 5.16 9.82
C ASN A 334 -5.29 4.17 11.00
N ARG A 335 -4.90 4.63 12.21
CA ARG A 335 -4.98 3.82 13.45
C ARG A 335 -6.38 3.79 14.07
N HIS A 336 -7.12 4.89 14.02
CA HIS A 336 -8.53 4.96 14.40
C HIS A 336 -9.40 4.12 13.46
N ASP A 337 -9.19 4.25 12.14
CA ASP A 337 -9.97 3.58 11.10
C ASP A 337 -9.83 2.05 11.22
N VAL A 338 -8.58 1.55 11.32
CA VAL A 338 -8.30 0.12 11.57
C VAL A 338 -8.83 -0.36 12.94
N SER A 339 -8.97 0.52 13.93
CA SER A 339 -9.55 0.17 15.23
C SER A 339 -11.08 0.00 15.13
N GLU A 340 -11.77 0.88 14.43
CA GLU A 340 -13.22 0.77 14.21
C GLU A 340 -13.58 -0.37 13.25
N GLU A 341 -12.79 -0.63 12.20
CA GLU A 341 -12.97 -1.82 11.35
C GLU A 341 -12.90 -3.12 12.17
N ARG A 342 -11.91 -3.24 13.08
CA ARG A 342 -11.78 -4.40 13.98
C ARG A 342 -12.99 -4.55 14.90
N LYS A 343 -13.49 -3.45 15.46
CA LYS A 343 -14.67 -3.40 16.32
C LYS A 343 -15.94 -3.81 15.57
N VAL A 344 -16.22 -3.22 14.40
CA VAL A 344 -17.36 -3.58 13.55
C VAL A 344 -17.27 -5.03 13.05
N SER A 345 -16.06 -5.54 12.80
CA SER A 345 -15.82 -6.95 12.49
C SER A 345 -16.11 -7.87 13.68
N PHE A 346 -15.65 -7.51 14.88
CA PHE A 346 -15.93 -8.23 16.12
C PHE A 346 -17.43 -8.29 16.44
N GLU A 347 -18.12 -7.15 16.39
CA GLU A 347 -19.58 -7.09 16.56
C GLU A 347 -20.34 -7.93 15.52
N ARG A 348 -19.85 -8.00 14.26
CA ARG A 348 -20.44 -8.88 13.24
C ARG A 348 -20.22 -10.35 13.59
N ALA A 349 -19.06 -10.71 14.15
CA ALA A 349 -18.78 -12.06 14.62
C ALA A 349 -19.63 -12.45 15.85
N ASP A 350 -19.91 -11.52 16.77
CA ASP A 350 -20.84 -11.77 17.89
C ASP A 350 -22.27 -11.99 17.41
N ARG A 351 -22.77 -11.19 16.46
CA ARG A 351 -24.11 -11.40 15.87
C ARG A 351 -24.21 -12.80 15.24
N MET A 352 -23.22 -13.22 14.46
CA MET A 352 -23.18 -14.58 13.89
C MET A 352 -23.07 -15.68 14.94
N ARG A 353 -22.36 -15.47 16.07
CA ARG A 353 -22.34 -16.41 17.20
C ARG A 353 -23.73 -16.58 17.81
N ALA A 354 -24.40 -15.48 18.16
CA ALA A 354 -25.74 -15.50 18.75
C ALA A 354 -26.80 -16.11 17.79
N GLU A 355 -26.66 -15.88 16.48
CA GLU A 355 -27.51 -16.52 15.46
C GLU A 355 -27.30 -18.04 15.42
N LEU A 356 -26.04 -18.52 15.47
CA LEU A 356 -25.73 -19.96 15.52
C LEU A 356 -26.22 -20.61 16.82
N GLU A 357 -25.97 -20.00 17.98
CA GLU A 357 -26.47 -20.47 19.28
C GLU A 357 -28.01 -20.57 19.29
N SER A 358 -28.69 -19.60 18.67
CA SER A 358 -30.15 -19.64 18.46
C SER A 358 -30.60 -20.75 17.50
N MET A 359 -29.81 -21.09 16.48
CA MET A 359 -30.09 -22.23 15.59
C MET A 359 -29.89 -23.56 16.31
N ASP A 360 -28.80 -23.72 17.06
CA ASP A 360 -28.50 -24.95 17.81
C ASP A 360 -29.53 -25.24 18.90
N MET A 361 -30.01 -24.22 19.64
CA MET A 361 -31.10 -24.41 20.60
C MET A 361 -32.37 -24.95 19.94
N ARG A 362 -32.80 -24.38 18.81
CA ARG A 362 -33.98 -24.85 18.06
C ARG A 362 -33.79 -26.26 17.49
N LEU A 363 -32.59 -26.58 17.03
CA LEU A 363 -32.25 -27.90 16.51
C LEU A 363 -32.27 -28.96 17.63
N GLU A 364 -31.83 -28.59 18.84
CA GLU A 364 -31.89 -29.46 20.02
C GLU A 364 -33.31 -29.63 20.59
N GLU A 365 -34.19 -28.63 20.44
CA GLU A 365 -35.63 -28.80 20.66
C GLU A 365 -36.26 -29.79 19.66
N GLU A 366 -35.95 -29.66 18.36
CA GLU A 366 -36.45 -30.59 17.34
C GLU A 366 -35.93 -32.03 17.52
N ARG A 367 -34.69 -32.20 18.00
CA ARG A 367 -34.17 -33.51 18.43
C ARG A 367 -34.99 -34.11 19.57
N LYS A 368 -35.35 -33.32 20.59
CA LYS A 368 -36.18 -33.77 21.72
C LYS A 368 -37.59 -34.16 21.26
N ARG A 369 -38.25 -33.31 20.48
CA ARG A 369 -39.56 -33.60 19.84
C ARG A 369 -39.51 -34.88 19.01
N SER A 370 -38.44 -35.06 18.23
CA SER A 370 -38.23 -36.27 17.42
C SER A 370 -38.03 -37.54 18.25
N ALA A 371 -37.28 -37.45 19.37
CA ALA A 371 -37.06 -38.57 20.28
C ALA A 371 -38.33 -38.96 21.04
N GLU A 372 -39.13 -37.98 21.48
CA GLU A 372 -40.45 -38.18 22.10
C GLU A 372 -41.43 -38.86 21.13
N LEU A 373 -41.48 -38.40 19.87
CA LEU A 373 -42.31 -39.02 18.83
C LEU A 373 -41.86 -40.46 18.52
N LEU A 374 -40.55 -40.70 18.44
CA LEU A 374 -40.00 -42.05 18.22
C LEU A 374 -40.35 -43.01 19.38
N LEU A 375 -40.35 -42.51 20.63
CA LEU A 375 -40.80 -43.28 21.79
C LEU A 375 -42.28 -43.65 21.68
N GLN A 376 -43.15 -42.71 21.29
CA GLN A 376 -44.58 -42.96 21.06
C GLN A 376 -44.81 -44.02 19.96
N VAL A 377 -44.11 -43.91 18.83
CA VAL A 377 -44.17 -44.91 17.74
C VAL A 377 -43.73 -46.29 18.21
N ASN A 378 -42.68 -46.37 19.05
CA ASN A 378 -42.21 -47.64 19.63
C ASN A 378 -43.25 -48.30 20.55
N VAL A 379 -43.96 -47.50 21.37
CA VAL A 379 -45.06 -47.98 22.23
C VAL A 379 -46.24 -48.46 21.39
N LEU A 380 -46.65 -47.72 20.35
CA LEU A 380 -47.72 -48.11 19.44
C LEU A 380 -47.38 -49.41 18.68
N GLN A 381 -46.14 -49.55 18.20
CA GLN A 381 -45.67 -50.77 17.53
C GLN A 381 -45.71 -52.00 18.46
N LYS A 382 -45.29 -51.84 19.73
CA LYS A 382 -45.39 -52.92 20.74
C LYS A 382 -46.83 -53.28 21.06
N SER A 383 -47.71 -52.28 21.20
CA SER A 383 -49.13 -52.49 21.44
C SER A 383 -49.79 -53.26 20.29
N LEU A 384 -49.49 -52.90 19.05
CA LEU A 384 -49.99 -53.58 17.84
C LEU A 384 -49.51 -55.04 17.75
N LEU A 385 -48.26 -55.33 18.13
CA LEU A 385 -47.75 -56.70 18.20
C LEU A 385 -48.47 -57.52 19.28
N SER A 386 -48.67 -56.95 20.47
CA SER A 386 -49.43 -57.59 21.56
C SER A 386 -50.89 -57.85 21.18
N GLN A 387 -51.53 -56.89 20.50
CA GLN A 387 -52.90 -57.04 19.97
C GLN A 387 -52.99 -58.16 18.92
N ASN A 388 -51.97 -58.29 18.05
CA ASN A 388 -51.89 -59.36 17.07
C ASN A 388 -51.66 -60.75 17.71
N GLU A 389 -50.89 -60.81 18.81
CA GLU A 389 -50.76 -62.03 19.61
C GLU A 389 -52.07 -62.42 20.31
N GLU A 390 -52.80 -61.45 20.86
CA GLU A 390 -54.09 -61.70 21.51
C GLU A 390 -55.16 -62.11 20.47
N GLN A 391 -55.20 -61.49 19.29
CA GLN A 391 -56.05 -61.94 18.17
C GLN A 391 -55.73 -63.39 17.76
N ARG A 392 -54.45 -63.81 17.79
CA ARG A 392 -54.07 -65.20 17.54
C ARG A 392 -54.51 -66.16 18.65
N ARG A 393 -54.49 -65.72 19.92
CA ARG A 393 -55.05 -66.50 21.06
C ARG A 393 -56.56 -66.66 20.94
N ILE A 394 -57.28 -65.57 20.67
CA ILE A 394 -58.73 -65.56 20.48
C ILE A 394 -59.11 -66.51 19.34
N ALA A 395 -58.49 -66.40 18.16
CA ALA A 395 -58.77 -67.28 17.02
C ALA A 395 -58.48 -68.76 17.31
N ALA A 396 -57.47 -69.07 18.14
CA ALA A 396 -57.18 -70.44 18.57
C ALA A 396 -58.23 -70.97 19.56
N LEU A 397 -58.70 -70.13 20.50
CA LEU A 397 -59.78 -70.48 21.42
C LEU A 397 -61.12 -70.64 20.69
N GLU A 398 -61.42 -69.79 19.71
CA GLU A 398 -62.59 -69.93 18.83
C GLU A 398 -62.56 -71.25 18.05
N GLN A 399 -61.41 -71.65 17.51
CA GLN A 399 -61.24 -72.96 16.87
C GLN A 399 -61.43 -74.11 17.86
N GLN A 400 -60.89 -74.01 19.08
CA GLN A 400 -61.07 -75.02 20.13
C GLN A 400 -62.56 -75.14 20.56
N ILE A 401 -63.27 -74.02 20.69
CA ILE A 401 -64.71 -73.98 20.98
C ILE A 401 -65.49 -74.63 19.84
N GLN A 402 -65.21 -74.29 18.57
CA GLN A 402 -65.86 -74.90 17.41
C GLN A 402 -65.61 -76.41 17.31
N LEU A 403 -64.40 -76.88 17.60
CA LEU A 403 -64.09 -78.32 17.69
C LEU A 403 -64.89 -79.00 18.80
N SER A 404 -64.88 -78.46 20.03
CA SER A 404 -65.63 -79.04 21.15
C SER A 404 -67.16 -79.06 20.92
N ALA A 405 -67.70 -78.04 20.25
CA ALA A 405 -69.11 -78.01 19.86
C ALA A 405 -69.43 -79.05 18.77
N LYS A 406 -68.51 -79.26 17.82
CA LYS A 406 -68.63 -80.30 16.79
C LYS A 406 -68.54 -81.70 17.41
N ASP A 407 -67.63 -81.92 18.35
CA ASP A 407 -67.48 -83.20 19.03
C ASP A 407 -68.68 -83.50 19.94
N PHE A 408 -69.27 -82.48 20.59
CA PHE A 408 -70.54 -82.63 21.30
C PHE A 408 -71.71 -83.03 20.38
N GLU A 409 -71.78 -82.47 19.16
CA GLU A 409 -72.75 -82.90 18.14
C GLU A 409 -72.45 -84.31 17.58
N ASN A 410 -71.17 -84.69 17.41
CA ASN A 410 -70.78 -86.06 17.05
C ASN A 410 -71.23 -87.05 18.13
N GLU A 411 -70.91 -86.80 19.40
CA GLU A 411 -71.38 -87.61 20.54
C GLU A 411 -72.91 -87.64 20.63
N LYS A 412 -73.61 -86.56 20.27
CA LYS A 412 -75.08 -86.49 20.25
C LYS A 412 -75.67 -87.37 19.14
N ILE A 413 -75.02 -87.42 17.97
CA ILE A 413 -75.34 -88.38 16.90
C ILE A 413 -75.07 -89.82 17.36
N ASP A 414 -73.95 -90.09 18.05
CA ASP A 414 -73.65 -91.42 18.59
C ASP A 414 -74.63 -91.83 19.70
N ARG A 415 -75.00 -90.91 20.61
CA ARG A 415 -76.06 -91.11 21.61
C ARG A 415 -77.40 -91.44 20.94
N GLN A 416 -77.76 -90.72 19.87
CA GLN A 416 -78.97 -91.02 19.08
C GLN A 416 -78.86 -92.36 18.34
N SER A 417 -77.69 -92.71 17.79
CA SER A 417 -77.42 -94.00 17.14
C SER A 417 -77.57 -95.17 18.12
N MET A 418 -76.99 -95.05 19.32
CA MET A 418 -77.13 -96.02 20.40
C MET A 418 -78.59 -96.12 20.89
N GLN A 419 -79.32 -95.00 21.00
CA GLN A 419 -80.75 -95.04 21.27
C GLN A 419 -81.54 -95.74 20.16
N HIS A 420 -81.21 -95.56 18.88
CA HIS A 420 -81.85 -96.29 17.77
C HIS A 420 -81.51 -97.80 17.81
N GLN A 421 -80.30 -98.18 18.19
CA GLN A 421 -79.92 -99.58 18.39
C GLN A 421 -80.68 -100.22 19.56
N LEU A 422 -80.94 -99.48 20.64
CA LEU A 422 -81.77 -99.92 21.76
C LEU A 422 -83.25 -100.05 21.35
N HIS A 423 -83.82 -99.06 20.66
CA HIS A 423 -85.20 -99.12 20.14
C HIS A 423 -85.41 -100.21 19.08
N LYS A 424 -84.33 -100.79 18.52
CA LYS A 424 -84.38 -101.98 17.67
C LYS A 424 -84.63 -103.28 18.44
N LYS A 425 -84.73 -103.23 19.78
CA LYS A 425 -85.12 -104.34 20.67
C LYS A 425 -86.24 -103.92 21.63
N GLN A 426 -87.48 -104.34 21.29
CA GLN A 426 -88.77 -104.22 22.00
C GLN A 426 -89.66 -103.01 21.62
N PRO A 427 -91.00 -103.20 21.52
CA PRO A 427 -91.95 -102.17 21.10
C PRO A 427 -92.78 -101.52 22.23
N ASN A 428 -93.20 -100.28 21.99
CA ASN A 428 -94.38 -99.56 22.52
C ASN A 428 -94.79 -99.71 24.00
N SER A 429 -94.72 -98.58 24.72
CA SER A 429 -95.90 -98.01 25.40
C SER A 429 -95.75 -96.51 25.64
N ARG A 430 -96.86 -95.78 25.69
CA ARG A 430 -96.94 -94.33 26.02
C ARG A 430 -97.29 -94.18 27.51
N PHE A 431 -96.71 -93.19 28.18
CA PHE A 431 -97.50 -92.15 28.87
C PHE A 431 -96.66 -90.89 29.17
N SER A 432 -97.30 -89.84 29.70
CA SER A 432 -96.76 -88.46 29.76
C SER A 432 -96.28 -88.00 31.14
N GLU A 433 -95.50 -86.91 31.11
CA GLU A 433 -95.14 -85.92 32.14
C GLU A 433 -96.19 -85.61 33.26
N PRO A 434 -95.79 -85.11 34.46
CA PRO A 434 -95.15 -83.77 34.58
C PRO A 434 -94.11 -83.49 35.71
N SER A 435 -93.18 -82.57 35.36
CA SER A 435 -92.62 -81.42 36.10
C SER A 435 -92.33 -81.40 37.64
N SER A 436 -91.19 -80.74 37.96
CA SER A 436 -90.79 -80.09 39.22
C SER A 436 -90.03 -80.90 40.29
N TYR A 437 -88.80 -80.44 40.65
CA TYR A 437 -88.33 -80.29 42.04
C TYR A 437 -87.05 -79.40 42.14
N ASN A 438 -86.77 -78.93 43.37
CA ASN A 438 -85.68 -78.06 43.87
C ASN A 438 -84.24 -78.41 43.40
N SER A 439 -83.27 -77.50 43.26
CA SER A 439 -82.78 -76.39 44.14
C SER A 439 -81.95 -76.86 45.36
N LEU A 440 -80.71 -76.35 45.50
CA LEU A 440 -79.83 -76.48 46.67
C LEU A 440 -78.73 -75.40 46.68
N GLU A 441 -78.26 -75.05 47.88
CA GLU A 441 -77.15 -74.12 48.18
C GLU A 441 -76.09 -74.86 49.05
N PHE A 442 -74.91 -74.34 49.43
CA PHE A 442 -74.33 -72.98 49.43
C PHE A 442 -72.79 -73.12 49.15
N GLU A 443 -71.79 -72.33 49.61
CA GLU A 443 -71.69 -71.21 50.56
C GLU A 443 -70.72 -70.11 50.04
N ARG A 444 -69.51 -69.97 50.62
CA ARG A 444 -68.54 -68.89 50.39
C ARG A 444 -67.10 -69.33 50.73
N LEU A 445 -66.10 -68.74 50.09
CA LEU A 445 -64.80 -68.42 50.72
C LEU A 445 -64.24 -67.11 50.12
N ASN A 446 -63.57 -66.30 50.95
CA ASN A 446 -63.11 -64.94 50.59
C ASN A 446 -61.96 -64.47 51.51
N ILE A 447 -60.72 -64.31 51.00
CA ILE A 447 -59.56 -63.77 51.73
C ILE A 447 -58.62 -62.94 50.82
N ASN A 448 -58.68 -61.60 50.99
CA ASN A 448 -57.62 -60.58 51.07
C ASN A 448 -56.45 -60.45 50.04
N ASP A 449 -56.47 -59.30 49.33
CA ASP A 449 -55.39 -58.25 49.23
C ASP A 449 -54.02 -58.57 48.55
N PRO A 450 -53.16 -57.57 48.19
CA PRO A 450 -53.25 -56.10 48.40
C PRO A 450 -52.90 -55.15 47.22
N TYR A 451 -53.00 -53.84 47.52
CA TYR A 451 -52.42 -52.64 46.87
C TYR A 451 -53.25 -51.82 45.84
N GLY A 452 -53.64 -50.61 46.26
CA GLY A 452 -54.11 -49.51 45.40
C GLY A 452 -54.28 -48.16 46.14
N PRO A 453 -53.42 -47.15 45.90
CA PRO A 453 -53.54 -45.77 46.42
C PRO A 453 -54.07 -44.77 45.35
N THR A 454 -54.66 -43.59 45.62
CA THR A 454 -55.18 -42.95 46.87
C THR A 454 -56.05 -41.71 46.53
N VAL A 455 -57.17 -41.54 47.25
CA VAL A 455 -57.67 -40.28 47.90
C VAL A 455 -58.17 -39.07 47.06
N SER A 456 -59.12 -38.35 47.69
CA SER A 456 -59.96 -37.25 47.16
C SER A 456 -59.48 -35.83 47.54
N LEU A 457 -60.17 -34.79 47.03
CA LEU A 457 -60.04 -33.39 47.45
C LEU A 457 -60.56 -33.15 48.89
N GLN A 458 -59.96 -32.20 49.64
CA GLN A 458 -60.62 -30.94 50.08
C GLN A 458 -59.56 -29.91 50.58
N SER A 459 -59.98 -28.77 51.15
CA SER A 459 -59.20 -27.51 51.20
C SER A 459 -59.14 -26.82 52.57
N HIS A 460 -58.04 -26.13 52.92
CA HIS A 460 -58.04 -24.73 53.44
C HIS A 460 -56.64 -24.07 53.56
N GLN A 461 -56.65 -22.76 53.85
CA GLN A 461 -55.60 -21.71 53.91
C GLN A 461 -54.92 -21.55 55.30
N PRO A 462 -54.02 -20.55 55.57
CA PRO A 462 -53.06 -19.76 54.76
C PRO A 462 -51.61 -19.90 55.35
N PRO A 463 -50.86 -18.88 55.86
CA PRO A 463 -50.44 -17.54 55.37
C PRO A 463 -48.90 -17.25 55.40
N GLY A 464 -48.44 -16.15 54.77
CA GLY A 464 -47.43 -15.25 55.37
C GLY A 464 -46.20 -14.78 54.55
N ARG A 465 -45.97 -13.45 54.53
CA ARG A 465 -44.74 -12.69 54.13
C ARG A 465 -44.32 -12.72 52.64
N GLU A 466 -43.68 -11.72 52.04
CA GLU A 466 -43.47 -10.27 52.38
C GLU A 466 -43.14 -9.48 51.07
N PHE A 467 -43.44 -8.17 51.05
CA PHE A 467 -42.89 -7.16 50.11
C PHE A 467 -41.79 -6.35 50.86
N PRO A 468 -40.91 -5.51 50.24
CA PRO A 468 -41.03 -4.81 48.94
C PRO A 468 -39.72 -4.74 48.08
N GLY A 469 -39.69 -3.95 47.00
CA GLY A 469 -38.44 -3.68 46.25
C GLY A 469 -38.53 -2.82 44.97
N VAL A 470 -38.70 -1.50 45.10
CA VAL A 470 -38.69 -0.49 44.01
C VAL A 470 -38.20 0.85 44.61
N PRO A 471 -37.53 1.80 43.90
CA PRO A 471 -36.85 1.79 42.59
C PRO A 471 -35.34 2.14 42.68
N LYS A 472 -34.65 2.28 41.54
CA LYS A 472 -33.81 3.49 41.32
C LYS A 472 -33.50 3.82 39.85
N VAL A 473 -33.70 5.09 39.50
CA VAL A 473 -33.11 5.77 38.34
C VAL A 473 -32.11 6.80 38.87
N PRO A 474 -30.96 6.95 38.19
CA PRO A 474 -30.48 8.30 37.86
C PRO A 474 -30.20 8.43 36.35
N GLY A 475 -30.21 9.62 35.74
CA GLY A 475 -30.41 10.94 36.35
C GLY A 475 -29.24 11.90 36.12
N THR A 476 -29.12 12.38 34.87
CA THR A 476 -28.47 13.64 34.44
C THR A 476 -27.06 14.02 34.92
N LEU A 477 -26.15 14.24 33.95
CA LEU A 477 -25.06 15.26 33.86
C LEU A 477 -24.19 14.79 32.66
N SER A 478 -23.99 15.50 31.54
CA SER A 478 -23.79 16.94 31.28
C SER A 478 -22.57 17.53 31.96
N HIS A 479 -21.45 17.61 31.22
CA HIS A 479 -20.46 18.67 31.39
C HIS A 479 -19.67 18.92 30.09
N GLN A 480 -19.17 20.15 29.95
CA GLN A 480 -18.47 20.68 28.77
C GLN A 480 -16.98 20.27 28.70
N PRO A 481 -16.32 20.42 27.53
CA PRO A 481 -14.88 20.27 27.41
C PRO A 481 -14.10 21.43 28.06
N PRO A 482 -12.86 21.21 28.52
CA PRO A 482 -11.96 22.28 28.91
C PRO A 482 -11.41 23.01 27.67
N GLN A 483 -11.54 24.34 27.64
CA GLN A 483 -10.67 25.19 26.83
C GLN A 483 -9.29 25.30 27.51
N GLY A 484 -8.25 25.64 26.74
CA GLY A 484 -6.86 25.60 27.20
C GLY A 484 -6.39 26.80 28.02
N ALA A 485 -5.11 26.76 28.43
CA ALA A 485 -4.38 27.85 29.07
C ALA A 485 -2.92 27.91 28.51
N PRO A 486 -2.22 29.07 28.57
CA PRO A 486 -1.04 29.32 27.75
C PRO A 486 0.32 29.23 28.49
N GLY A 487 1.37 29.09 27.67
CA GLY A 487 2.79 29.42 27.94
C GLY A 487 3.52 29.31 26.59
N THR A 488 4.31 30.25 26.05
CA THR A 488 5.27 31.24 26.59
C THR A 488 6.36 30.63 27.46
N HIS A 489 7.37 30.07 26.80
CA HIS A 489 8.71 30.66 26.86
C HIS A 489 9.42 30.58 25.50
#